data_AF-A0A8T7CFA1-F1
#
_entry.id   AF-A0A8T7CFA1-F1
#
_cell.length_a   1.000
_cell.length_b   1.000
_cell.length_c   1.000
_cell.angle_alpha   90.00
_cell.angle_beta   90.00
_cell.angle_gamma   90.00
#
_symmetry.space_group_name_H-M   'P 1'
#
loop_
_entity.id
_entity.type
_entity.pdbx_description
1 polymer ?
#
loop_
_entity_poly.entity_id
_entity_poly.type
_entity_poly.pdbx_seq_one_letter_code
_entity_poly.pdbx_strand_id
1 'polypeptide(L)'
;DVCDNDDDNDTVVDTADNCPLTANTDQADQDNDGIGDACDTGDLDSDTIADVSDNCIMVANVDQRDTDGDGIGNVCDQDLNQDCSTDLGDLAELRLVFLTSDPDGDFNGDGTVDLSDLSVMRESFLTAPGPSGLANICQ
;
A
#
# COMPACT_ATOMS: atom_id res chain seq x y z
N ASP A 1 10.86 31.08 -5.85
CA ASP A 1 11.44 32.46 -6.00
C ASP A 1 10.85 33.29 -4.87
N VAL A 2 11.54 34.26 -4.25
CA VAL A 2 11.07 34.92 -2.99
C VAL A 2 9.75 35.71 -3.16
N CYS A 3 9.22 35.78 -4.39
CA CYS A 3 7.95 36.39 -4.77
C CYS A 3 6.97 35.42 -5.45
N ASP A 4 7.32 34.14 -5.58
CA ASP A 4 6.40 33.08 -5.98
C ASP A 4 5.64 32.62 -4.73
N ASN A 5 4.37 32.30 -4.88
CA ASN A 5 3.50 31.86 -3.78
C ASN A 5 2.96 30.45 -4.02
N ASP A 6 3.54 29.78 -5.00
CA ASP A 6 3.30 28.43 -5.51
C ASP A 6 4.65 27.99 -6.13
N ASP A 7 5.61 27.64 -5.26
CA ASP A 7 7.03 27.44 -5.63
C ASP A 7 7.24 26.23 -6.57
N ASP A 8 6.30 25.30 -6.64
CA ASP A 8 6.34 24.11 -7.50
C ASP A 8 5.31 24.10 -8.65
N ASN A 9 4.46 25.13 -8.71
CA ASN A 9 3.48 25.41 -9.77
C ASN A 9 2.41 24.32 -9.92
N ASP A 10 1.94 23.76 -8.80
CA ASP A 10 0.96 22.69 -8.75
C ASP A 10 -0.50 23.17 -8.55
N THR A 11 -0.70 24.49 -8.49
CA THR A 11 -1.96 25.22 -8.26
C THR A 11 -2.40 25.36 -6.80
N VAL A 12 -1.67 24.78 -5.85
CA VAL A 12 -1.80 24.99 -4.42
C VAL A 12 -0.80 26.07 -3.99
N VAL A 13 -1.19 26.89 -3.01
CA VAL A 13 -0.30 27.97 -2.54
C VAL A 13 0.56 27.46 -1.40
N ASP A 14 1.85 27.86 -1.32
CA ASP A 14 2.82 27.34 -0.34
C ASP A 14 2.31 27.29 1.12
N THR A 15 1.43 28.22 1.50
CA THR A 15 0.85 28.29 2.86
C THR A 15 -0.22 27.24 3.18
N ALA A 16 -0.73 26.58 2.15
CA ALA A 16 -1.74 25.53 2.21
C ALA A 16 -1.27 24.23 1.55
N ASP A 17 -0.02 24.20 1.09
CA ASP A 17 0.62 23.10 0.40
C ASP A 17 1.37 22.22 1.40
N ASN A 18 1.02 20.92 1.45
CA ASN A 18 1.72 19.93 2.27
C ASN A 18 3.04 19.46 1.64
N CYS A 19 3.33 19.84 0.39
CA CYS A 19 4.62 19.67 -0.29
C CYS A 19 5.06 20.91 -1.08
N PRO A 20 5.41 22.04 -0.43
CA PRO A 20 5.66 23.35 -1.07
C PRO A 20 6.73 23.43 -2.18
N LEU A 21 7.46 22.34 -2.43
CA LEU A 21 8.55 22.26 -3.41
C LEU A 21 8.39 21.06 -4.35
N THR A 22 7.31 20.29 -4.25
CA THR A 22 7.10 19.05 -5.00
C THR A 22 5.63 18.93 -5.37
N ALA A 23 5.34 19.23 -6.64
CA ALA A 23 3.99 19.36 -7.14
C ALA A 23 3.11 18.14 -6.85
N ASN A 24 2.02 18.36 -6.12
CA ASN A 24 1.05 17.36 -5.70
C ASN A 24 -0.35 18.00 -5.55
N THR A 25 -0.95 18.32 -6.69
CA THR A 25 -2.25 19.05 -6.76
C THR A 25 -3.39 18.37 -5.99
N ASP A 26 -3.30 17.05 -5.74
CA ASP A 26 -4.27 16.29 -4.96
C ASP A 26 -4.10 16.44 -3.44
N GLN A 27 -2.95 16.92 -2.98
CA GLN A 27 -2.60 17.16 -1.57
C GLN A 27 -2.85 15.91 -0.72
N ALA A 28 -2.53 14.74 -1.27
CA ALA A 28 -2.59 13.49 -0.54
C ALA A 28 -1.64 13.54 0.68
N ASP A 29 -2.11 13.01 1.80
CA ASP A 29 -1.47 13.00 3.12
C ASP A 29 -2.08 11.79 3.87
N GLN A 30 -1.56 10.61 3.57
CA GLN A 30 -2.15 9.33 3.95
C GLN A 30 -2.14 9.14 5.48
N ASP A 31 -1.08 9.57 6.16
CA ASP A 31 -0.90 9.43 7.60
C ASP A 31 -1.38 10.65 8.42
N ASN A 32 -1.67 11.77 7.75
CA ASN A 32 -2.14 13.02 8.33
C ASN A 32 -1.12 13.69 9.27
N ASP A 33 0.18 13.54 8.98
CA ASP A 33 1.24 14.21 9.72
C ASP A 33 1.48 15.67 9.26
N GLY A 34 0.92 16.03 8.10
CA GLY A 34 1.00 17.34 7.46
C GLY A 34 2.11 17.48 6.43
N ILE A 35 2.81 16.40 6.09
CA ILE A 35 3.74 16.26 4.97
C ILE A 35 3.00 15.46 3.88
N GLY A 36 2.92 15.97 2.66
CA GLY A 36 2.19 15.26 1.62
C GLY A 36 2.92 14.02 1.11
N ASP A 37 2.17 13.03 0.62
CA ASP A 37 2.71 11.75 0.13
C ASP A 37 3.81 11.92 -0.94
N ALA A 38 3.75 13.01 -1.70
CA ALA A 38 4.72 13.32 -2.76
C ALA A 38 6.10 13.75 -2.23
N CYS A 39 6.18 14.22 -0.99
CA CYS A 39 7.39 14.73 -0.34
C CYS A 39 7.67 14.10 1.02
N ASP A 40 6.78 13.25 1.53
CA ASP A 40 7.08 12.32 2.60
C ASP A 40 7.94 11.17 2.06
N THR A 41 9.00 10.88 2.79
CA THR A 41 10.02 9.89 2.42
C THR A 41 10.44 9.03 3.61
N GLY A 42 9.69 9.13 4.72
CA GLY A 42 10.08 8.60 6.01
C GLY A 42 9.36 7.32 6.41
N ASP A 43 8.02 7.36 6.37
CA ASP A 43 7.10 6.36 6.95
C ASP A 43 5.65 6.75 6.58
N LEU A 44 5.23 6.49 5.34
CA LEU A 44 3.99 7.00 4.72
C LEU A 44 2.69 6.52 5.38
N ASP A 45 2.75 5.45 6.18
CA ASP A 45 1.59 4.90 6.89
C ASP A 45 1.71 4.99 8.42
N SER A 46 2.79 5.60 8.92
CA SER A 46 3.07 5.85 10.33
C SER A 46 3.10 4.57 11.19
N ASP A 47 3.55 3.44 10.64
CA ASP A 47 3.64 2.15 11.35
C ASP A 47 4.98 1.92 12.08
N THR A 48 5.92 2.86 11.98
CA THR A 48 7.30 2.84 12.51
C THR A 48 8.34 2.08 11.70
N ILE A 49 7.96 1.53 10.55
CA ILE A 49 8.85 0.92 9.56
C ILE A 49 9.08 1.95 8.46
N ALA A 50 10.35 2.23 8.16
CA ALA A 50 10.66 3.19 7.10
C ALA A 50 10.28 2.62 5.72
N ASP A 51 9.71 3.44 4.82
CA ASP A 51 9.22 3.03 3.50
C ASP A 51 10.18 2.11 2.73
N VAL A 52 11.49 2.40 2.79
CA VAL A 52 12.56 1.62 2.13
C VAL A 52 12.75 0.20 2.66
N SER A 53 12.11 -0.13 3.77
CA SER A 53 12.14 -1.42 4.45
C SER A 53 10.75 -1.97 4.74
N ASP A 54 9.70 -1.25 4.31
CA ASP A 54 8.31 -1.58 4.52
C ASP A 54 7.78 -2.38 3.33
N ASN A 55 7.21 -3.56 3.59
CA ASN A 55 6.57 -4.38 2.57
C ASN A 55 5.12 -3.97 2.26
N CYS A 56 4.58 -2.94 2.93
CA CYS A 56 3.28 -2.32 2.69
C CYS A 56 3.27 -0.81 2.97
N ILE A 57 3.97 0.00 2.17
CA ILE A 57 4.20 1.46 2.36
C ILE A 57 2.95 2.29 2.71
N MET A 58 1.76 1.84 2.32
CA MET A 58 0.49 2.57 2.50
C MET A 58 -0.45 1.90 3.52
N VAL A 59 -0.06 0.78 4.12
CA VAL A 59 -0.92 -0.06 4.97
C VAL A 59 -0.15 -0.59 6.18
N ALA A 60 -0.36 0.08 7.31
CA ALA A 60 0.37 -0.17 8.54
C ALA A 60 0.41 -1.65 8.95
N ASN A 61 1.62 -2.20 9.04
CA ASN A 61 1.88 -3.60 9.38
C ASN A 61 3.21 -3.80 10.09
N VAL A 62 3.29 -3.35 11.34
CA VAL A 62 4.48 -3.46 12.22
C VAL A 62 5.11 -4.86 12.29
N ASP A 63 4.33 -5.94 12.06
CA ASP A 63 4.86 -7.30 12.05
C ASP A 63 5.53 -7.73 10.72
N GLN A 64 5.39 -6.92 9.67
CA GLN A 64 5.98 -7.06 8.33
C GLN A 64 5.81 -8.48 7.79
N ARG A 65 4.64 -9.07 8.04
CA ARG A 65 4.38 -10.46 7.65
C ARG A 65 4.30 -10.58 6.14
N ASP A 66 5.05 -11.54 5.62
CA ASP A 66 5.18 -11.91 4.21
C ASP A 66 5.35 -13.44 4.18
N THR A 67 4.32 -14.17 3.77
CA THR A 67 4.20 -15.63 3.97
C THR A 67 4.74 -16.43 2.79
N ASP A 68 4.61 -15.91 1.58
CA ASP A 68 5.14 -16.48 0.35
C ASP A 68 6.57 -15.97 0.04
N GLY A 69 6.97 -14.85 0.64
CA GLY A 69 8.33 -14.32 0.62
C GLY A 69 8.64 -13.54 -0.65
N ASP A 70 7.63 -12.96 -1.30
CA ASP A 70 7.79 -12.21 -2.53
C ASP A 70 8.21 -10.74 -2.31
N GLY A 71 8.13 -10.28 -1.06
CA GLY A 71 8.48 -8.94 -0.62
C GLY A 71 7.28 -7.99 -0.50
N ILE A 72 6.05 -8.44 -0.71
CA ILE A 72 4.81 -7.70 -0.41
C ILE A 72 4.22 -8.27 0.88
N GLY A 73 3.77 -7.40 1.78
CA GLY A 73 3.21 -7.86 3.04
C GLY A 73 1.82 -8.47 2.84
N ASN A 74 1.51 -9.53 3.60
CA ASN A 74 0.23 -10.23 3.55
C ASN A 74 -1.00 -9.30 3.59
N VAL A 75 -0.90 -8.17 4.30
CA VAL A 75 -2.01 -7.20 4.45
C VAL A 75 -2.26 -6.35 3.22
N CYS A 76 -1.28 -6.23 2.32
CA CYS A 76 -1.39 -5.48 1.07
C CYS A 76 -1.15 -6.36 -0.16
N ASP A 77 -1.12 -7.69 -0.02
CA ASP A 77 -0.87 -8.64 -1.11
C ASP A 77 -2.10 -9.48 -1.47
N GLN A 78 -3.18 -8.84 -1.96
CA GLN A 78 -4.40 -9.56 -2.37
C GLN A 78 -4.59 -9.61 -3.90
N ASP A 79 -3.52 -9.46 -4.67
CA ASP A 79 -3.48 -9.57 -6.14
C ASP A 79 -2.86 -10.92 -6.57
N LEU A 80 -3.62 -11.99 -6.36
CA LEU A 80 -3.22 -13.36 -6.67
C LEU A 80 -2.93 -13.59 -8.16
N ASN A 81 -3.48 -12.74 -9.04
CA ASN A 81 -3.34 -12.89 -10.48
C ASN A 81 -2.31 -11.93 -11.11
N GLN A 82 -1.73 -11.03 -10.32
CA GLN A 82 -0.69 -10.06 -10.69
C GLN A 82 -1.12 -9.13 -11.84
N ASP A 83 -2.36 -8.63 -11.80
CA ASP A 83 -2.87 -7.66 -12.77
C ASP A 83 -2.98 -6.23 -12.23
N CYS A 84 -2.42 -5.98 -11.05
CA CYS A 84 -2.44 -4.71 -10.33
C CYS A 84 -3.82 -4.25 -9.88
N SER A 85 -4.69 -5.20 -9.59
CA SER A 85 -5.97 -4.91 -8.95
C SER A 85 -6.43 -6.07 -8.09
N THR A 86 -6.91 -5.80 -6.88
CA THR A 86 -7.63 -6.79 -6.09
C THR A 86 -9.09 -6.81 -6.53
N ASP A 87 -9.49 -7.80 -7.33
CA ASP A 87 -10.82 -7.86 -7.91
C ASP A 87 -11.44 -9.28 -7.97
N LEU A 88 -12.39 -9.50 -8.88
CA LEU A 88 -13.04 -10.80 -9.03
C LEU A 88 -12.13 -11.88 -9.62
N GLY A 89 -11.04 -11.50 -10.31
CA GLY A 89 -9.95 -12.36 -10.74
C GLY A 89 -9.27 -13.00 -9.54
N ASP A 90 -8.85 -12.20 -8.57
CA ASP A 90 -8.19 -12.70 -7.35
C ASP A 90 -9.16 -13.50 -6.49
N LEU A 91 -10.41 -13.05 -6.38
CA LEU A 91 -11.41 -13.85 -5.68
C LEU A 91 -11.64 -15.22 -6.34
N ALA A 92 -11.48 -15.31 -7.66
CA ALA A 92 -11.56 -16.60 -8.37
C ALA A 92 -10.36 -17.48 -8.04
N GLU A 93 -9.14 -16.93 -7.98
CA GLU A 93 -7.91 -17.63 -7.59
C GLU A 93 -7.95 -18.06 -6.12
N LEU A 94 -8.34 -17.17 -5.18
CA LEU A 94 -8.50 -17.49 -3.75
C LEU A 94 -9.46 -18.68 -3.54
N ARG A 95 -10.52 -18.75 -4.36
CA ARG A 95 -11.46 -19.87 -4.32
C ARG A 95 -10.84 -21.19 -4.77
N LEU A 96 -9.83 -21.18 -5.64
CA LEU A 96 -9.13 -22.39 -6.07
C LEU A 96 -8.25 -22.95 -4.97
N VAL A 97 -7.72 -22.09 -4.09
CA VAL A 97 -6.82 -22.45 -2.99
C VAL A 97 -7.50 -22.53 -1.62
N PHE A 98 -8.83 -22.41 -1.56
CA PHE A 98 -9.59 -22.48 -0.31
C PHE A 98 -9.43 -23.84 0.43
N LEU A 99 -9.24 -23.79 1.75
CA LEU A 99 -8.89 -24.91 2.66
C LEU A 99 -7.54 -25.58 2.36
N THR A 100 -6.61 -24.85 1.75
CA THR A 100 -5.23 -25.31 1.56
C THR A 100 -4.28 -24.53 2.47
N SER A 101 -2.98 -24.80 2.35
CA SER A 101 -1.91 -24.03 2.97
C SER A 101 -1.11 -23.29 1.90
N ASP A 102 -1.80 -22.83 0.86
CA ASP A 102 -1.21 -22.02 -0.20
C ASP A 102 -0.78 -20.67 0.40
N PRO A 103 0.52 -20.33 0.36
CA PRO A 103 1.03 -19.14 1.03
C PRO A 103 0.50 -17.85 0.40
N ASP A 104 0.28 -17.83 -0.92
CA ASP A 104 -0.21 -16.67 -1.66
C ASP A 104 -1.65 -16.35 -1.20
N GLY A 105 -2.44 -17.37 -0.86
CA GLY A 105 -3.82 -17.21 -0.37
C GLY A 105 -3.98 -17.01 1.14
N ASP A 106 -2.90 -17.09 1.93
CA ASP A 106 -2.90 -17.03 3.42
C ASP A 106 -2.68 -15.60 3.92
N PHE A 107 -3.59 -14.69 3.57
CA PHE A 107 -3.46 -13.25 3.85
C PHE A 107 -3.45 -12.89 5.34
N ASN A 108 -3.89 -13.77 6.25
CA ASN A 108 -3.73 -13.53 7.69
C ASN A 108 -2.51 -14.25 8.31
N GLY A 109 -1.85 -15.11 7.53
CA GLY A 109 -0.67 -15.88 7.92
C GLY A 109 -0.94 -16.86 9.06
N ASP A 110 -2.14 -17.44 9.13
CA ASP A 110 -2.50 -18.45 10.13
C ASP A 110 -2.18 -19.89 9.67
N GLY A 111 -1.73 -20.04 8.43
CA GLY A 111 -1.31 -21.29 7.81
C GLY A 111 -2.40 -21.99 7.00
N THR A 112 -3.59 -21.40 6.90
CA THR A 112 -4.71 -21.96 6.13
C THR A 112 -5.51 -20.91 5.39
N VAL A 113 -5.74 -21.14 4.10
CA VAL A 113 -6.66 -20.30 3.31
C VAL A 113 -8.11 -20.61 3.70
N ASP A 114 -8.78 -19.68 4.39
CA ASP A 114 -10.16 -19.85 4.83
C ASP A 114 -11.02 -18.56 4.73
N LEU A 115 -12.12 -18.50 5.50
CA LEU A 115 -13.01 -17.34 5.48
C LEU A 115 -12.39 -16.08 6.11
N SER A 116 -11.33 -16.27 6.90
CA SER A 116 -10.53 -15.22 7.50
C SER A 116 -9.76 -14.48 6.40
N ASP A 117 -9.13 -15.19 5.46
CA ASP A 117 -8.45 -14.57 4.31
C ASP A 117 -9.42 -13.90 3.35
N LEU A 118 -10.59 -14.51 3.14
CA LEU A 118 -11.66 -13.86 2.39
C LEU A 118 -12.13 -12.55 3.07
N SER A 119 -12.02 -12.46 4.41
CA SER A 119 -12.33 -11.23 5.12
C SER A 119 -11.27 -10.16 4.87
N VAL A 120 -9.99 -10.54 4.82
CA VAL A 120 -8.89 -9.63 4.45
C VAL A 120 -9.04 -9.12 3.02
N MET A 121 -9.20 -10.01 2.03
CA MET A 121 -9.39 -9.62 0.63
C MET A 121 -10.60 -8.70 0.41
N ARG A 122 -11.64 -8.84 1.24
CA ARG A 122 -12.83 -7.98 1.15
C ARG A 122 -12.54 -6.53 1.54
N GLU A 123 -11.61 -6.32 2.47
CA GLU A 123 -11.23 -4.97 2.93
C GLU A 123 -10.46 -4.21 1.84
N SER A 124 -9.72 -4.93 1.00
CA SER A 124 -8.91 -4.41 -0.11
C SER A 124 -9.59 -4.53 -1.48
N PHE A 125 -10.89 -4.81 -1.54
CA PHE A 125 -11.55 -5.03 -2.83
C PHE A 125 -11.61 -3.74 -3.66
N LEU A 126 -11.16 -3.80 -4.91
CA LEU A 126 -10.95 -2.67 -5.84
C LEU A 126 -9.81 -1.71 -5.44
N THR A 127 -8.88 -2.14 -4.60
CA THR A 127 -7.63 -1.42 -4.36
C THR A 127 -6.49 -2.05 -5.14
N ALA A 128 -5.41 -1.30 -5.34
CA ALA A 128 -4.15 -1.87 -5.80
C ALA A 128 -3.47 -2.60 -4.64
N PRO A 129 -2.75 -3.71 -4.89
CA PRO A 129 -1.85 -4.31 -3.90
C PRO A 129 -0.62 -3.43 -3.67
N GLY A 130 0.11 -3.68 -2.58
CA GLY A 130 1.28 -2.88 -2.20
C GLY A 130 0.95 -1.38 -2.09
N PRO A 131 1.85 -0.48 -2.48
CA PRO A 131 3.23 -0.73 -2.92
C PRO A 131 4.13 -1.24 -1.78
N SER A 132 5.21 -1.92 -2.16
CA SER A 132 6.25 -2.38 -1.25
C SER A 132 7.55 -1.62 -1.54
N GLY A 133 8.31 -1.29 -0.50
CA GLY A 133 9.68 -0.78 -0.61
C GLY A 133 10.71 -1.87 -0.93
N LEU A 134 10.30 -3.14 -0.86
CA LEU A 134 11.13 -4.32 -1.08
C LEU A 134 10.90 -4.96 -2.46
N ALA A 135 9.72 -4.74 -3.06
CA ALA A 135 9.30 -5.39 -4.31
C ALA A 135 8.47 -4.47 -5.21
N ASN A 136 8.61 -4.64 -6.53
CA ASN A 136 7.86 -3.90 -7.55
C ASN A 136 6.90 -4.84 -8.29
N ILE A 137 5.63 -4.87 -7.88
CA ILE A 137 4.55 -5.51 -8.66
C ILE A 137 3.67 -4.44 -9.34
N CYS A 138 3.43 -3.28 -8.68
CA CYS A 138 2.56 -2.22 -9.20
C CYS A 138 3.08 -0.78 -8.95
N GLN A 139 4.27 -0.44 -9.51
CA GLN A 139 4.77 0.94 -9.58
C GLN A 139 4.55 1.58 -10.96
#